data_AF-F4WWD7-F1
#
_entry.id   AF-F4WWD7-F1
#
_cell.length_a   1.000
_cell.length_b   1.000
_cell.length_c   1.000
_cell.angle_alpha   90.00
_cell.angle_beta   90.00
_cell.angle_gamma   90.00
#
_symmetry.space_group_name_H-M   'P 1'
#
loop_
_entity.id
_entity.type
_entity.pdbx_description
1 polymer ?
#
loop_
_entity_poly.entity_id
_entity_poly.type
_entity_poly.pdbx_seq_one_letter_code
_entity_poly.pdbx_strand_id
1 'polypeptide(L)'
;MEKYKPTGDLDIVFREYCSKRQAIRTCVSNFTNTMAVCLDEKMRENKKIVMNITDSLLEFVCYKEGDRIALFISAGGPECFESKTQEILDCANKTFGNNVSKLDFDGFPLGFENFSGWEFNPKECRNVNKLQSCVVTELEKCPDPTPANIMDSVFNFIKRVTPCENILAESAAATGTQSSASHVGALTIIATLSTVLSVASYSFIPVTV
;
A
#
# COMPACT_ATOMS: atom_id res chain seq x y z
N MET A 1 -14.52 9.58 -25.24
CA MET A 1 -14.72 10.49 -24.09
C MET A 1 -14.90 11.93 -24.57
N GLU A 2 -13.92 12.48 -25.32
CA GLU A 2 -13.95 13.84 -25.87
C GLU A 2 -15.23 14.25 -26.61
N LYS A 3 -15.85 13.33 -27.37
CA LYS A 3 -17.11 13.60 -28.08
C LYS A 3 -18.29 13.90 -27.16
N TYR A 4 -18.35 13.29 -25.98
CA TYR A 4 -19.51 13.35 -25.07
C TYR A 4 -19.32 14.36 -23.93
N LYS A 5 -18.08 14.83 -23.72
CA LYS A 5 -17.74 15.86 -22.75
C LYS A 5 -18.49 17.18 -22.97
N PRO A 6 -18.56 17.77 -24.20
CA PRO A 6 -19.25 19.03 -24.41
C PRO A 6 -20.78 18.92 -24.33
N THR A 7 -21.36 17.74 -24.53
CA THR A 7 -22.82 17.54 -24.47
C THR A 7 -23.31 17.17 -23.07
N GLY A 8 -22.41 16.79 -22.16
CA GLY A 8 -22.76 16.35 -20.81
C GLY A 8 -23.18 14.87 -20.71
N ASP A 9 -23.16 14.12 -21.83
CA ASP A 9 -23.64 12.72 -21.91
C ASP A 9 -22.56 11.70 -21.50
N LEU A 10 -21.64 12.09 -20.61
CA LEU A 10 -20.58 11.23 -20.10
C LEU A 10 -21.13 10.08 -19.25
N ASP A 11 -22.27 10.28 -18.60
CA ASP A 11 -23.00 9.28 -17.81
C ASP A 11 -23.42 8.07 -18.66
N ILE A 12 -23.86 8.29 -19.91
CA ILE A 12 -24.24 7.22 -20.85
C ILE A 12 -23.03 6.32 -21.13
N VAL A 13 -21.88 6.95 -21.35
CA VAL A 13 -20.62 6.26 -21.63
C VAL A 13 -20.20 5.45 -20.40
N PHE A 14 -20.19 6.05 -19.21
CA PHE A 14 -19.79 5.34 -18.00
C PHE A 14 -20.74 4.21 -17.63
N ARG A 15 -22.04 4.42 -17.75
CA ARG A 15 -23.04 3.35 -17.56
C ARG A 15 -22.76 2.16 -18.48
N GLU A 16 -22.45 2.41 -19.75
CA GLU A 16 -22.11 1.35 -20.70
C GLU A 16 -20.84 0.60 -20.30
N TYR A 17 -19.75 1.30 -19.95
CA TYR A 17 -18.52 0.65 -19.51
C TYR A 17 -18.68 -0.09 -18.17
N CYS A 18 -19.44 0.49 -17.25
CA CYS A 18 -19.70 -0.10 -15.94
C CYS A 18 -20.59 -1.34 -16.01
N SER A 19 -21.46 -1.44 -17.03
CA SER A 19 -22.21 -2.68 -17.32
C SER A 19 -21.27 -3.85 -17.69
N LYS A 20 -20.06 -3.56 -18.20
CA LYS A 20 -19.06 -4.56 -18.60
C LYS A 20 -18.18 -5.02 -17.43
N ARG A 21 -18.47 -4.60 -16.18
CA ARG A 21 -17.69 -4.96 -14.98
C ARG A 21 -17.43 -6.47 -14.86
N GLN A 22 -18.43 -7.31 -15.12
CA GLN A 22 -18.28 -8.77 -15.03
C GLN A 22 -17.36 -9.32 -16.13
N ALA A 23 -17.43 -8.75 -17.33
CA ALA A 23 -16.53 -9.12 -18.43
C ALA A 23 -15.07 -8.77 -18.09
N ILE A 24 -14.83 -7.59 -17.48
CA ILE A 24 -13.49 -7.19 -17.03
C ILE A 24 -12.97 -8.13 -15.94
N ARG A 25 -13.80 -8.43 -14.92
CA ARG A 25 -13.46 -9.43 -13.88
C ARG A 25 -13.03 -10.76 -14.49
N THR A 26 -13.79 -11.24 -15.48
CA THR A 26 -13.51 -12.50 -16.17
C THR A 26 -12.21 -12.42 -16.96
N CYS A 27 -11.96 -11.30 -17.65
CA CYS A 27 -10.73 -11.04 -18.39
C CYS A 27 -9.50 -11.10 -17.47
N VAL A 28 -9.52 -10.37 -16.35
CA VAL A 28 -8.41 -10.35 -15.39
C VAL A 28 -8.23 -11.72 -14.74
N SER A 29 -9.31 -12.43 -14.42
CA SER A 29 -9.22 -13.79 -13.89
C SER A 29 -8.56 -14.76 -14.89
N ASN A 30 -8.96 -14.72 -16.16
CA ASN A 30 -8.36 -15.56 -17.19
C ASN A 30 -6.89 -15.21 -17.44
N PHE A 31 -6.57 -13.91 -17.48
CA PHE A 31 -5.20 -13.43 -17.63
C PHE A 31 -4.31 -13.90 -16.48
N THR A 32 -4.71 -13.67 -15.24
CA THR A 32 -3.94 -14.07 -14.05
C THR A 32 -3.79 -15.59 -13.94
N ASN A 33 -4.80 -16.37 -14.31
CA ASN A 33 -4.71 -17.83 -14.38
C ASN A 33 -3.74 -18.31 -15.47
N THR A 34 -3.73 -17.64 -16.63
CA THR A 34 -2.80 -17.95 -17.73
C THR A 34 -1.37 -17.62 -17.32
N MET A 35 -1.15 -16.48 -16.67
CA MET A 35 0.18 -16.06 -16.20
C MET A 35 0.69 -16.88 -15.02
N ALA A 36 -0.17 -17.59 -14.30
CA ALA A 36 0.22 -18.40 -13.15
C ALA A 36 1.28 -19.47 -13.46
N VAL A 37 1.47 -19.87 -14.72
CA VAL A 37 2.54 -20.81 -15.14
C VAL A 37 3.92 -20.15 -15.21
N CYS A 38 3.97 -18.82 -15.30
CA CYS A 38 5.20 -18.03 -15.39
C CYS A 38 5.60 -17.40 -14.05
N LEU A 39 4.73 -17.48 -13.03
CA LEU A 39 4.91 -16.84 -11.73
C LEU A 39 5.49 -17.82 -10.71
N ASP A 40 6.31 -17.28 -9.80
CA ASP A 40 6.75 -18.03 -8.61
C ASP A 40 5.59 -18.28 -7.63
N GLU A 41 5.82 -19.11 -6.63
CA GLU A 41 4.80 -19.56 -5.68
C GLU A 41 4.17 -18.39 -4.91
N LYS A 42 5.00 -17.43 -4.46
CA LYS A 42 4.56 -16.25 -3.72
C LYS A 42 3.70 -15.32 -4.57
N MET A 43 4.08 -15.10 -5.83
CA MET A 43 3.28 -14.35 -6.80
C MET A 43 1.95 -15.04 -7.10
N ARG A 44 1.94 -16.37 -7.16
CA ARG A 44 0.73 -17.17 -7.41
C ARG A 44 -0.25 -17.10 -6.25
N GLU A 45 0.25 -17.06 -5.01
CA GLU A 45 -0.56 -16.81 -3.81
C GLU A 45 -1.19 -15.42 -3.82
N ASN A 46 -0.44 -14.43 -4.32
CA ASN A 46 -0.89 -13.04 -4.41
C ASN A 46 -1.92 -12.78 -5.52
N LYS A 47 -2.27 -13.77 -6.35
CA LYS A 47 -3.32 -13.62 -7.39
C LYS A 47 -4.65 -13.11 -6.82
N LYS A 48 -5.00 -13.52 -5.59
CA LYS A 48 -6.22 -13.06 -4.89
C LYS A 48 -6.19 -11.57 -4.62
N ILE A 49 -5.01 -11.02 -4.33
CA ILE A 49 -4.81 -9.58 -4.11
C ILE A 49 -5.08 -8.83 -5.41
N VAL A 50 -4.63 -9.34 -6.56
CA VAL A 50 -4.93 -8.74 -7.88
C VAL A 50 -6.43 -8.67 -8.14
N MET A 51 -7.12 -9.78 -7.87
CA MET A 51 -8.58 -9.83 -8.03
C MET A 51 -9.26 -8.86 -7.06
N ASN A 52 -8.82 -8.79 -5.80
CA ASN A 52 -9.39 -7.86 -4.81
C ASN A 52 -9.14 -6.38 -5.20
N ILE A 53 -7.96 -6.05 -5.72
CA ILE A 53 -7.63 -4.71 -6.25
C ILE A 53 -8.53 -4.39 -7.44
N THR A 54 -8.62 -5.31 -8.41
CA THR A 54 -9.47 -5.16 -9.60
C THR A 54 -10.91 -4.93 -9.21
N ASP A 55 -11.42 -5.73 -8.29
CA ASP A 55 -12.78 -5.68 -7.79
C ASP A 55 -13.07 -4.34 -7.10
N SER A 56 -12.13 -3.86 -6.29
CA SER A 56 -12.25 -2.59 -5.55
C SER A 56 -12.17 -1.39 -6.48
N LEU A 57 -11.28 -1.41 -7.48
CA LEU A 57 -11.18 -0.35 -8.48
C LEU A 57 -12.43 -0.29 -9.34
N LEU A 58 -12.94 -1.45 -9.78
CA LEU A 58 -14.19 -1.53 -10.51
C LEU A 58 -15.37 -1.06 -9.66
N GLU A 59 -15.39 -1.34 -8.37
CA GLU A 59 -16.41 -0.82 -7.45
C GLU A 59 -16.30 0.69 -7.30
N PHE A 60 -15.09 1.22 -7.16
CA PHE A 60 -14.82 2.64 -7.01
C PHE A 60 -15.21 3.44 -8.27
N VAL A 61 -14.66 3.07 -9.43
CA VAL A 61 -14.87 3.80 -10.69
C VAL A 61 -16.34 3.73 -11.11
N CYS A 62 -16.96 2.57 -10.95
CA CYS A 62 -18.36 2.36 -11.31
C CYS A 62 -19.32 2.50 -10.13
N TYR A 63 -18.92 3.24 -9.10
CA TYR A 63 -19.84 3.64 -8.04
C TYR A 63 -20.95 4.48 -8.65
N LYS A 64 -22.22 4.08 -8.41
CA LYS A 64 -23.41 4.68 -9.04
C LYS A 64 -23.22 4.90 -10.54
N GLU A 65 -22.92 3.81 -11.25
CA GLU A 65 -22.78 3.80 -12.72
C GLU A 65 -21.72 4.76 -13.30
N GLY A 66 -20.79 5.26 -12.46
CA GLY A 66 -19.71 6.13 -12.93
C GLY A 66 -19.66 7.51 -12.30
N ASP A 67 -20.50 7.82 -11.31
CA ASP A 67 -20.55 9.15 -10.67
C ASP A 67 -19.16 9.66 -10.24
N ARG A 68 -18.30 8.78 -9.70
CA ARG A 68 -16.96 9.19 -9.23
C ARG A 68 -16.03 9.56 -10.38
N ILE A 69 -16.07 8.83 -11.49
CA ILE A 69 -15.25 9.15 -12.66
C ILE A 69 -15.82 10.35 -13.42
N ALA A 70 -17.15 10.49 -13.46
CA ALA A 70 -17.81 11.68 -13.99
C ALA A 70 -17.40 12.93 -13.20
N LEU A 71 -17.43 12.86 -11.87
CA LEU A 71 -17.00 13.94 -10.99
C LEU A 71 -15.52 14.29 -11.24
N PHE A 72 -14.64 13.28 -11.29
CA PHE A 72 -13.23 13.47 -11.62
C PHE A 72 -13.02 14.25 -12.92
N ILE A 73 -13.74 13.88 -13.99
CA ILE A 73 -13.61 14.52 -15.30
C ILE A 73 -14.20 15.93 -15.30
N SER A 74 -15.35 16.12 -14.65
CA SER A 74 -15.98 17.44 -14.55
C SER A 74 -15.14 18.45 -13.76
N ALA A 75 -14.34 17.96 -12.80
CA ALA A 75 -13.40 18.76 -12.01
C ALA A 75 -12.07 19.02 -12.72
N GLY A 76 -11.97 18.71 -14.02
CA GLY A 76 -10.73 18.88 -14.79
C GLY A 76 -9.62 17.90 -14.38
N GLY A 77 -10.00 16.72 -13.86
CA GLY A 77 -9.06 15.70 -13.43
C GLY A 77 -8.04 15.29 -14.51
N PRO A 78 -8.47 14.94 -15.74
CA PRO A 78 -7.55 14.62 -16.82
C PRO A 78 -6.53 15.72 -17.10
N GLU A 79 -6.98 16.98 -17.18
CA GLU A 79 -6.12 18.14 -17.45
C GLU A 79 -5.16 18.42 -16.29
N CYS A 80 -5.63 18.26 -15.05
CA CYS A 80 -4.81 18.36 -13.86
C CYS A 80 -3.67 17.32 -13.91
N PHE A 81 -4.00 16.06 -14.18
CA PHE A 81 -2.99 14.99 -14.30
C PHE A 81 -2.01 15.24 -15.44
N GLU A 82 -2.50 15.63 -16.62
CA GLU A 82 -1.66 15.97 -17.77
C GLU A 82 -0.68 17.08 -17.41
N SER A 83 -1.17 18.16 -16.80
CA SER A 83 -0.34 19.29 -16.35
C SER A 83 0.66 18.96 -15.25
N LYS A 84 0.40 17.89 -14.48
CA LYS A 84 1.22 17.41 -13.35
C LYS A 84 2.04 16.17 -13.65
N THR A 85 2.09 15.76 -14.91
CA THR A 85 2.77 14.54 -15.35
C THR A 85 4.21 14.48 -14.86
N GLN A 86 4.97 15.58 -14.98
CA GLN A 86 6.39 15.60 -14.59
C GLN A 86 6.56 15.51 -13.07
N GLU A 87 5.76 16.24 -12.30
CA GLU A 87 5.82 16.19 -10.84
C GLU A 87 5.39 14.82 -10.30
N ILE A 88 4.42 14.17 -10.93
CA ILE A 88 4.01 12.80 -10.60
C ILE A 88 5.12 11.80 -10.94
N LEU A 89 5.80 11.97 -12.09
CA LEU A 89 6.99 11.18 -12.44
C LEU A 89 8.11 11.38 -11.42
N ASP A 90 8.33 12.61 -10.96
CA ASP A 90 9.30 12.92 -9.90
C ASP A 90 8.92 12.24 -8.58
N CYS A 91 7.64 12.21 -8.23
CA CYS A 91 7.15 11.45 -7.07
C CYS A 91 7.50 9.96 -7.18
N ALA A 92 7.29 9.36 -8.35
CA ALA A 92 7.63 7.97 -8.60
C ALA A 92 9.15 7.74 -8.56
N ASN A 93 9.94 8.60 -9.19
CA ASN A 93 11.40 8.49 -9.22
C ASN A 93 12.03 8.66 -7.83
N LYS A 94 11.54 9.61 -7.02
CA LYS A 94 11.96 9.79 -5.61
C LYS A 94 11.59 8.59 -4.74
N THR A 95 10.48 7.92 -5.05
CA THR A 95 9.98 6.79 -4.27
C THR A 95 10.71 5.48 -4.62
N PHE A 96 10.94 5.22 -5.91
CA PHE A 96 11.42 3.92 -6.41
C PHE A 96 12.86 3.96 -6.96
N GLY A 97 13.52 5.11 -7.01
CA GLY A 97 14.94 5.21 -7.35
C GLY A 97 15.22 5.31 -8.86
N ASN A 98 14.69 6.36 -9.51
CA ASN A 98 15.09 6.87 -10.84
C ASN A 98 14.92 5.96 -12.09
N ASN A 99 14.07 4.93 -12.04
CA ASN A 99 13.84 4.05 -13.20
C ASN A 99 12.42 4.12 -13.78
N VAL A 100 11.60 5.12 -13.41
CA VAL A 100 10.26 5.29 -13.98
C VAL A 100 10.32 6.33 -15.09
N SER A 101 10.61 5.86 -16.30
CA SER A 101 10.83 6.73 -17.47
C SER A 101 9.54 7.14 -18.18
N LYS A 102 8.42 6.46 -17.90
CA LYS A 102 7.12 6.75 -18.54
C LYS A 102 5.97 6.30 -17.64
N LEU A 103 5.01 7.19 -17.41
CA LEU A 103 3.67 6.85 -16.92
C LEU A 103 2.72 7.04 -18.10
N ASP A 104 2.15 5.94 -18.60
CA ASP A 104 1.13 6.00 -19.64
C ASP A 104 -0.23 6.09 -18.95
N PHE A 105 -0.91 7.24 -19.09
CA PHE A 105 -2.17 7.53 -18.41
C PHE A 105 -3.41 7.27 -19.29
N ASP A 106 -3.22 6.89 -20.56
CA ASP A 106 -4.30 6.70 -21.56
C ASP A 106 -5.23 5.52 -21.26
N GLY A 107 -4.92 4.73 -20.23
CA GLY A 107 -5.83 3.83 -19.58
C GLY A 107 -5.24 3.47 -18.24
N PHE A 108 -5.87 3.89 -17.14
CA PHE A 108 -5.47 3.47 -15.79
C PHE A 108 -5.16 1.95 -15.78
N PRO A 109 -3.91 1.56 -15.48
CA PRO A 109 -3.43 1.59 -14.11
C PRO A 109 -2.03 2.19 -13.94
N LEU A 110 -1.79 2.81 -12.78
CA LEU A 110 -0.47 3.19 -12.31
C LEU A 110 0.55 2.08 -12.64
N GLY A 111 1.60 2.44 -13.39
CA GLY A 111 2.56 1.52 -13.99
C GLY A 111 3.05 0.43 -13.03
N PHE A 112 2.53 -0.78 -13.21
CA PHE A 112 2.98 -2.00 -12.52
C PHE A 112 4.16 -2.67 -13.23
N GLU A 113 4.63 -2.11 -14.35
CA GLU A 113 5.67 -2.74 -15.20
C GLU A 113 7.04 -2.85 -14.51
N ASN A 114 7.32 -2.01 -13.50
CA ASN A 114 8.55 -2.07 -12.70
C ASN A 114 8.36 -2.73 -11.32
N PHE A 115 7.25 -3.41 -11.07
CA PHE A 115 7.05 -4.17 -9.82
C PHE A 115 7.80 -5.51 -9.91
N SER A 116 9.12 -5.45 -10.04
CA SER A 116 10.02 -6.62 -10.05
C SER A 116 10.10 -7.33 -8.68
N GLY A 117 9.29 -6.91 -7.72
CA GLY A 117 9.03 -7.65 -6.50
C GLY A 117 7.58 -7.49 -6.10
N TRP A 118 6.72 -8.44 -6.48
CA TRP A 118 5.43 -8.63 -5.83
C TRP A 118 5.61 -9.19 -4.42
N GLU A 119 6.36 -8.44 -3.62
CA GLU A 119 6.64 -8.73 -2.24
C GLU A 119 6.14 -7.55 -1.42
N PHE A 120 5.03 -7.76 -0.72
CA PHE A 120 4.61 -6.82 0.30
C PHE A 120 5.56 -6.96 1.49
N ASN A 121 6.51 -6.04 1.57
CA ASN A 121 7.42 -5.89 2.69
C ASN A 121 7.28 -4.48 3.29
N PRO A 122 7.82 -4.21 4.50
CA PRO A 122 7.67 -2.90 5.13
C PRO A 122 8.19 -1.73 4.28
N LYS A 123 9.23 -1.95 3.46
CA LYS A 123 9.79 -0.92 2.58
C LYS A 123 8.80 -0.59 1.46
N GLU A 124 8.28 -1.58 0.75
CA GLU A 124 7.33 -1.36 -0.35
C GLU A 124 6.01 -0.76 0.14
N CYS A 125 5.52 -1.19 1.29
CA CYS A 125 4.34 -0.57 1.90
C CYS A 125 4.57 0.88 2.32
N ARG A 126 5.77 1.24 2.79
CA ARG A 126 6.14 2.65 3.03
C ARG A 126 6.27 3.44 1.74
N ASN A 127 6.77 2.82 0.67
CA ASN A 127 6.87 3.44 -0.65
C ASN A 127 5.50 3.82 -1.19
N VAL A 128 4.48 2.96 -1.05
CA VAL A 128 3.09 3.28 -1.41
C VAL A 128 2.59 4.53 -0.66
N ASN A 129 2.83 4.63 0.65
CA ASN A 129 2.44 5.80 1.44
C ASN A 129 3.17 7.08 1.00
N LYS A 130 4.47 6.99 0.69
CA LYS A 130 5.26 8.12 0.18
C LYS A 130 4.76 8.59 -1.18
N LEU A 131 4.49 7.65 -2.08
CA LEU A 131 3.96 7.94 -3.41
C LEU A 131 2.60 8.62 -3.30
N GLN A 132 1.68 8.05 -2.52
CA GLN A 132 0.36 8.63 -2.27
C GLN A 132 0.47 10.08 -1.79
N SER A 133 1.23 10.32 -0.71
CA SER A 133 1.37 11.66 -0.14
C SER A 133 1.96 12.63 -1.16
N CYS A 134 2.98 12.24 -1.90
CA CYS A 134 3.61 13.08 -2.92
C CYS A 134 2.63 13.42 -4.06
N VAL A 135 1.99 12.40 -4.66
CA VAL A 135 1.06 12.58 -5.79
C VAL A 135 -0.15 13.42 -5.38
N VAL A 136 -0.77 13.13 -4.23
CA VAL A 136 -1.92 13.90 -3.73
C VAL A 136 -1.51 15.36 -3.52
N THR A 137 -0.35 15.62 -2.91
CA THR A 137 0.17 16.99 -2.71
C THR A 137 0.35 17.75 -4.02
N GLU A 138 0.80 17.09 -5.09
CA GLU A 138 0.96 17.74 -6.40
C GLU A 138 -0.39 18.01 -7.08
N LEU A 139 -1.35 17.10 -6.94
CA LEU A 139 -2.71 17.24 -7.49
C LEU A 139 -3.54 18.28 -6.74
N GLU A 140 -3.29 18.49 -5.44
CA GLU A 140 -3.92 19.55 -4.64
C GLU A 140 -3.59 20.96 -5.16
N LYS A 141 -2.53 21.11 -5.95
CA LYS A 141 -2.14 22.38 -6.57
C LYS A 141 -2.96 22.71 -7.82
N CYS A 142 -3.83 21.81 -8.27
CA CYS A 142 -4.75 22.08 -9.36
C CYS A 142 -5.88 23.03 -8.92
N PRO A 143 -6.57 23.71 -9.87
CA PRO A 143 -7.63 24.67 -9.54
C PRO A 143 -8.79 24.09 -8.73
N ASP A 144 -9.10 22.81 -8.95
CA ASP A 144 -10.09 22.04 -8.20
C ASP A 144 -9.36 20.94 -7.41
N PRO A 145 -9.57 20.80 -6.08
CA PRO A 145 -8.93 19.75 -5.28
C PRO A 145 -9.59 18.37 -5.42
N THR A 146 -10.73 18.28 -6.09
CA THR A 146 -11.48 17.02 -6.28
C THR A 146 -10.66 15.90 -6.92
N PRO A 147 -9.83 16.12 -7.96
CA PRO A 147 -8.94 15.10 -8.51
C PRO A 147 -7.97 14.52 -7.46
N ALA A 148 -7.45 15.36 -6.56
CA ALA A 148 -6.56 14.92 -5.49
C ALA A 148 -7.30 14.05 -4.47
N ASN A 149 -8.50 14.45 -4.04
CA ASN A 149 -9.35 13.70 -3.10
C ASN A 149 -9.77 12.32 -3.65
N ILE A 150 -10.10 12.27 -4.95
CA ILE A 150 -10.42 11.02 -5.64
C ILE A 150 -9.19 10.12 -5.70
N MET A 151 -8.02 10.67 -6.02
CA MET A 151 -6.78 9.91 -6.06
C MET A 151 -6.37 9.38 -4.68
N ASP A 152 -6.50 10.20 -3.63
CA ASP A 152 -6.27 9.78 -2.24
C ASP A 152 -7.19 8.60 -1.86
N SER A 153 -8.46 8.69 -2.24
CA SER A 153 -9.43 7.62 -2.02
C SER A 153 -9.00 6.32 -2.72
N VAL A 154 -8.53 6.39 -3.97
CA VAL A 154 -8.01 5.21 -4.71
C VAL A 154 -6.82 4.57 -3.99
N PHE A 155 -5.84 5.37 -3.55
CA PHE A 155 -4.70 4.84 -2.78
C PHE A 155 -5.15 4.19 -1.47
N ASN A 156 -6.10 4.80 -0.75
CA ASN A 156 -6.65 4.24 0.47
C ASN A 156 -7.38 2.91 0.21
N PHE A 157 -8.10 2.77 -0.90
CA PHE A 157 -8.68 1.50 -1.31
C PHE A 157 -7.61 0.43 -1.58
N ILE A 158 -6.57 0.78 -2.36
CA ILE A 158 -5.45 -0.14 -2.65
C ILE A 158 -4.82 -0.63 -1.35
N LYS A 159 -4.49 0.28 -0.41
CA LYS A 159 -3.88 -0.10 0.87
C LYS A 159 -4.74 -1.09 1.65
N ARG A 160 -6.06 -0.89 1.72
CA ARG A 160 -7.00 -1.77 2.43
C ARG A 160 -7.09 -3.19 1.87
N VAL A 161 -6.87 -3.37 0.57
CA VAL A 161 -6.93 -4.70 -0.07
C VAL A 161 -5.57 -5.36 -0.22
N THR A 162 -4.52 -4.70 0.27
CA THR A 162 -3.16 -5.25 0.39
C THR A 162 -2.85 -5.58 1.85
N PRO A 163 -1.89 -6.48 2.14
CA PRO A 163 -1.47 -6.76 3.51
C PRO A 163 -0.66 -5.63 4.16
N CYS A 164 -0.52 -4.46 3.50
CA CYS A 164 0.39 -3.41 3.93
C CYS A 164 0.05 -2.81 5.30
N GLU A 165 -1.23 -2.65 5.65
CA GLU A 165 -1.60 -2.15 6.98
C GLU A 165 -1.09 -3.08 8.09
N ASN A 166 -1.28 -4.40 7.93
CA ASN A 166 -0.83 -5.41 8.88
C ASN A 166 0.69 -5.46 8.98
N ILE A 167 1.39 -5.49 7.83
CA ILE A 167 2.86 -5.53 7.77
C ILE A 167 3.48 -4.31 8.46
N LEU A 168 2.90 -3.12 8.26
CA LEU A 168 3.39 -1.90 8.89
C LEU A 168 3.15 -1.92 10.41
N ALA A 169 1.99 -2.40 10.86
CA ALA A 169 1.69 -2.55 12.28
C ALA A 169 2.66 -3.52 12.98
N GLU A 170 2.90 -4.69 12.40
CA GLU A 170 3.86 -5.68 12.91
C GLU A 170 5.29 -5.13 12.95
N SER A 171 5.72 -4.42 11.90
CA SER A 171 7.05 -3.81 11.84
C SER A 171 7.23 -2.72 12.91
N ALA A 172 6.19 -1.95 13.22
CA ALA A 172 6.21 -0.94 14.26
C ALA A 172 6.26 -1.58 15.66
N ALA A 173 5.51 -2.66 15.89
CA ALA A 173 5.53 -3.41 17.14
C ALA A 173 6.90 -4.07 17.39
N ALA A 174 7.55 -4.62 16.35
CA ALA A 174 8.89 -5.19 16.44
C ALA A 174 9.97 -4.13 16.78
N THR A 175 9.78 -2.88 16.37
CA THR A 175 10.69 -1.76 16.66
C THR A 175 10.42 -1.14 18.05
N GLY A 176 9.25 -1.38 18.64
CA GLY A 176 8.81 -0.84 19.93
C GLY A 176 9.36 -1.54 21.19
N THR A 177 10.04 -2.69 21.05
CA THR A 177 10.53 -3.48 22.19
C THR A 177 11.94 -3.09 22.69
N GLN A 178 12.50 -1.96 22.21
CA GLN A 178 13.76 -1.38 22.74
C GLN A 178 13.60 0.10 23.07
N SER A 179 12.75 0.44 24.04
CA SER A 179 12.91 1.69 24.79
C SER A 179 12.21 1.63 26.14
N SER A 180 12.94 1.15 27.15
CA SER A 180 12.73 1.48 28.56
C SER A 180 14.07 1.38 29.28
N ALA A 181 15.02 2.21 28.86
CA ALA A 181 16.14 2.62 29.70
C ALA A 181 15.91 4.09 30.06
N SER A 182 15.02 4.33 31.02
CA SER A 182 14.89 5.67 31.61
C SER A 182 15.98 5.81 32.66
N HIS A 183 17.03 6.55 32.31
CA HIS A 183 18.00 7.09 33.24
C HIS A 183 17.29 7.95 34.30
N VAL A 184 17.30 7.51 35.55
CA VAL A 184 17.23 8.40 36.71
C VAL A 184 18.44 8.05 37.57
N GLY A 185 19.41 8.97 37.63
CA GLY A 185 20.59 8.83 38.45
C GLY A 185 20.30 9.12 39.92
N ALA A 186 20.90 8.34 40.82
CA ALA A 186 21.88 8.78 41.82
C ALA A 186 21.99 7.78 42.98
N LEU A 187 23.20 7.25 43.14
CA LEU A 187 23.92 6.97 44.40
C LEU A 187 23.14 6.45 45.63
N THR A 188 23.42 5.20 46.03
CA THR A 188 23.71 4.86 47.44
C THR A 188 24.59 3.59 47.58
N ILE A 189 25.87 3.82 47.91
CA ILE A 189 26.73 3.19 48.93
C ILE A 189 26.94 1.66 48.93
N ILE A 190 28.22 1.30 48.78
CA ILE A 190 28.87 0.00 49.02
C ILE A 190 29.00 -0.27 50.54
N ALA A 191 28.58 -1.44 51.02
CA ALA A 191 29.03 -2.14 52.24
C ALA A 191 28.22 -3.47 52.35
N THR A 192 28.71 -4.67 52.67
CA THR A 192 29.99 -5.21 53.13
C THR A 192 29.91 -6.74 53.04
N LEU A 193 31.05 -7.39 52.79
CA LEU A 193 31.29 -8.83 52.92
C LEU A 193 31.05 -9.37 54.35
N SER A 194 30.76 -10.68 54.43
CA SER A 194 30.84 -11.58 55.60
C SER A 194 29.66 -11.50 56.57
N THR A 195 28.89 -12.55 56.81
CA THR A 195 29.22 -13.85 57.43
C THR A 195 27.97 -14.76 57.21
N VAL A 196 27.97 -16.09 57.22
CA VAL A 196 28.50 -17.02 58.21
C VAL A 196 28.62 -18.42 57.56
N LEU A 197 29.80 -19.03 57.66
CA LEU A 197 29.96 -20.49 57.62
C LEU A 197 29.31 -21.10 58.88
N SER A 198 28.22 -21.84 58.71
CA SER A 198 27.76 -22.92 59.60
C SER A 198 26.58 -23.55 58.86
N VAL A 199 26.56 -24.82 58.46
CA VAL A 199 26.97 -26.01 59.17
C VAL A 199 27.36 -27.05 58.12
N ALA A 200 28.66 -27.30 57.95
CA ALA A 200 29.12 -28.62 57.55
C ALA A 200 29.03 -29.52 58.78
N SER A 201 28.68 -30.79 58.57
CA SER A 201 28.56 -31.91 59.54
C SER A 201 27.11 -32.22 59.94
N TYR A 202 26.48 -33.16 59.23
CA TYR A 202 25.56 -34.23 59.67
C TYR A 202 24.99 -34.84 58.36
N SER A 203 25.01 -36.11 57.98
CA SER A 203 25.57 -37.35 58.50
C SER A 203 25.53 -38.38 57.35
N PHE A 204 26.67 -39.01 57.06
CA PHE A 204 26.89 -40.45 56.92
C PHE A 204 25.76 -41.42 56.45
N ILE A 205 25.97 -41.98 55.24
CA ILE A 205 25.83 -43.37 54.66
C ILE A 205 24.47 -44.13 54.60
N PRO A 206 24.34 -45.29 53.89
CA PRO A 206 24.74 -45.76 52.53
C PRO A 206 23.55 -46.35 51.72
N VAL A 207 23.72 -46.66 50.42
CA VAL A 207 23.30 -47.98 49.86
C VAL A 207 24.24 -48.38 48.69
N THR A 208 24.80 -49.58 48.83
CA THR A 208 25.52 -50.41 47.85
C THR A 208 24.56 -51.25 47.00
N VAL A 209 24.82 -51.41 45.70
CA VAL A 209 25.10 -52.69 44.99
C VAL A 209 25.99 -52.36 43.79
#